data_AF-A0A1G3MEY3-F1
#
_entry.id   AF-A0A1G3MEY3-F1
#
_cell.length_a   1.000
_cell.length_b   1.000
_cell.length_c   1.000
_cell.angle_alpha   90.00
_cell.angle_beta   90.00
_cell.angle_gamma   90.00
#
_symmetry.space_group_name_H-M   'P 1'
#
loop_
_entity.id
_entity.type
_entity.pdbx_description
1 polymer ?
#
loop_
_entity_poly.entity_id
_entity_poly.type
_entity_poly.pdbx_seq_one_letter_code
_entity_poly.pdbx_strand_id
1 'polypeptide(L)'
;MTNPSTERDVTNASAIGKIFCANCIHCKLVPAPAGQGRYYLRVRCAEGKWLKKSGEEKIYKYFTVAQRSIPHCQSYVDMGEGPEFLRDLRTSLPGVDEIYQVPQGDNT
;
A
#
# COMPACT_ATOMS: atom_id res chain seq x y z
N MET A 1 -17.29 41.76 -19.28
CA MET A 1 -15.87 41.36 -19.16
C MET A 1 -15.85 39.93 -18.67
N THR A 2 -15.49 38.97 -19.53
CA THR A 2 -15.48 37.53 -19.20
C THR A 2 -14.05 37.02 -19.27
N ASN A 3 -13.54 36.47 -18.17
CA ASN A 3 -12.32 35.67 -18.09
C ASN A 3 -12.33 34.87 -16.77
N PRO A 4 -11.60 33.74 -16.67
CA PRO A 4 -12.32 32.47 -16.71
C PRO A 4 -12.06 31.54 -15.51
N SER A 5 -12.81 30.43 -15.49
CA SER A 5 -12.63 29.30 -14.57
C SER A 5 -11.21 28.77 -14.55
N THR A 6 -10.61 28.63 -13.36
CA THR A 6 -9.43 27.82 -13.02
C THR A 6 -9.27 27.85 -11.49
N GLU A 7 -9.01 26.76 -10.76
CA GLU A 7 -9.73 25.48 -10.66
C GLU A 7 -9.43 24.94 -9.23
N ARG A 8 -9.72 23.68 -8.93
CA ARG A 8 -9.41 23.01 -7.66
C ARG A 8 -7.90 22.70 -7.56
N ASP A 9 -7.19 23.30 -6.61
CA ASP A 9 -5.90 22.74 -6.17
C ASP A 9 -6.10 21.89 -4.91
N VAL A 10 -5.90 20.59 -5.07
CA VAL A 10 -6.21 19.55 -4.10
C VAL A 10 -4.98 19.34 -3.21
N THR A 11 -5.11 19.68 -1.94
CA THR A 11 -4.35 19.12 -0.81
C THR A 11 -2.88 18.81 -1.11
N ASN A 12 -2.11 19.83 -1.53
CA ASN A 12 -0.71 19.66 -1.92
C ASN A 12 0.23 19.51 -0.70
N ALA A 13 -0.02 18.50 0.12
CA ALA A 13 0.75 18.15 1.33
C ALA A 13 2.01 17.32 1.01
N SER A 14 2.56 17.45 -0.21
CA SER A 14 3.83 16.82 -0.62
C SER A 14 4.88 17.83 -1.07
N ALA A 15 4.84 19.06 -0.52
CA ALA A 15 5.92 20.02 -0.63
C ALA A 15 7.15 19.52 0.19
N ILE A 16 8.05 18.78 -0.48
CA ILE A 16 9.34 18.31 0.05
C ILE A 16 9.21 17.26 1.18
N GLY A 17 8.39 16.23 0.96
CA GLY A 17 8.20 15.11 1.89
C GLY A 17 8.61 13.74 1.32
N LYS A 18 9.19 12.88 2.18
CA LYS A 18 9.33 11.44 1.90
C LYS A 18 7.93 10.82 1.80
N ILE A 19 7.56 10.26 0.64
CA ILE A 19 6.27 9.55 0.52
C ILE A 19 6.38 8.11 1.01
N PHE A 20 5.35 7.64 1.72
CA PHE A 20 5.27 6.29 2.27
C PHE A 20 4.18 5.53 1.53
N CYS A 21 4.56 4.51 0.74
CA CYS A 21 3.57 3.81 -0.07
C CYS A 21 2.48 3.12 0.76
N ALA A 22 2.74 2.79 2.03
CA ALA A 22 1.72 2.24 2.94
C ALA A 22 0.53 3.19 3.17
N ASN A 23 0.73 4.52 3.07
CA ASN A 23 -0.31 5.54 3.18
C ASN A 23 -0.88 5.96 1.81
N CYS A 24 -0.66 5.17 0.76
CA CYS A 24 -1.22 5.44 -0.57
C CYS A 24 -2.47 4.59 -0.79
N ILE A 25 -3.56 5.17 -1.33
CA ILE A 25 -4.80 4.43 -1.61
C ILE A 25 -4.59 3.21 -2.53
N HIS A 26 -3.53 3.22 -3.35
CA HIS A 26 -3.18 2.16 -4.29
C HIS A 26 -2.33 1.04 -3.66
N CYS A 27 -1.92 1.14 -2.40
CA CYS A 27 -1.29 0.03 -1.68
C CYS A 27 -2.37 -0.92 -1.15
N LYS A 28 -2.48 -2.09 -1.76
CA LYS A 28 -3.55 -3.06 -1.46
C LYS A 28 -3.00 -4.35 -0.88
N LEU A 29 -3.60 -4.80 0.21
CA LEU A 29 -3.35 -6.11 0.80
C LEU A 29 -3.95 -7.21 -0.09
N VAL A 30 -3.23 -8.30 -0.30
CA VAL A 30 -3.60 -9.44 -1.15
C VAL A 30 -3.11 -10.75 -0.53
N PRO A 31 -3.88 -11.85 -0.63
CA PRO A 31 -3.39 -13.17 -0.24
C PRO A 31 -2.38 -13.68 -1.27
N ALA A 32 -1.29 -14.29 -0.80
CA ALA A 32 -0.34 -15.03 -1.63
C ALA A 32 -0.31 -16.50 -1.18
N PRO A 33 -0.35 -17.49 -2.10
CA PRO A 33 -0.41 -18.90 -1.73
C PRO A 33 0.75 -19.34 -0.82
N ALA A 34 0.42 -20.05 0.27
CA ALA A 34 1.36 -20.76 1.14
C ALA A 34 1.25 -22.30 1.01
N GLY A 35 0.39 -22.78 0.10
CA GLY A 35 0.10 -24.20 -0.11
C GLY A 35 -0.96 -24.75 0.86
N GLN A 36 -1.59 -25.88 0.51
CA GLN A 36 -2.56 -26.59 1.35
C GLN A 36 -3.72 -25.70 1.86
N GLY A 37 -4.28 -24.84 1.01
CA GLY A 37 -5.37 -23.91 1.38
C GLY A 37 -4.95 -22.76 2.30
N ARG A 38 -3.64 -22.59 2.57
CA ARG A 38 -3.08 -21.53 3.40
C ARG A 38 -2.55 -20.38 2.56
N TYR A 39 -2.48 -19.19 3.13
CA TYR A 39 -1.95 -18.00 2.47
C TYR A 39 -1.14 -17.09 3.42
N TYR A 40 -0.24 -16.31 2.82
CA TYR A 40 0.42 -15.17 3.45
C TYR A 40 -0.31 -13.89 3.08
N LEU A 41 -0.34 -12.91 3.97
CA LEU A 41 -0.74 -11.55 3.61
C LEU A 41 0.45 -10.80 2.98
N ARG A 42 0.25 -10.28 1.78
CA ARG A 42 1.20 -9.48 1.00
C ARG A 42 0.57 -8.15 0.62
N VAL A 43 1.39 -7.17 0.23
CA VAL A 43 0.90 -5.93 -0.37
C VAL A 43 1.39 -5.79 -1.81
N ARG A 44 0.52 -5.27 -2.67
CA ARG A 44 0.79 -4.90 -4.06
C ARG A 44 0.51 -3.41 -4.29
N CYS A 45 0.95 -2.90 -5.43
CA CYS A 45 0.53 -1.60 -5.93
C CYS A 45 -0.56 -1.83 -7.01
N ALA A 46 -1.76 -1.30 -6.80
CA ALA A 46 -2.83 -1.37 -7.82
C ALA A 46 -2.37 -0.74 -9.15
N GLU A 47 -1.56 0.32 -9.08
CA GLU A 47 -0.99 1.08 -10.19
C GLU A 47 0.25 0.42 -10.84
N GLY A 48 0.57 -0.83 -10.50
CA GLY A 48 1.65 -1.60 -11.12
C GLY A 48 3.07 -1.06 -10.92
N LYS A 49 3.28 -0.06 -10.03
CA LYS A 49 4.57 0.65 -9.87
C LYS A 49 5.71 -0.22 -9.33
N TRP A 50 5.44 -1.46 -8.93
CA TRP A 50 6.44 -2.38 -8.35
C TRP A 50 6.61 -3.58 -9.26
N LEU A 51 7.67 -3.57 -10.05
CA LEU A 51 8.01 -4.68 -10.96
C LEU A 51 9.33 -5.35 -10.54
N LYS A 52 9.48 -6.62 -10.88
CA LYS A 52 10.75 -7.34 -10.86
C LYS A 52 11.55 -6.98 -12.13
N LYS A 53 12.83 -7.38 -12.18
CA LYS A 53 13.64 -7.28 -13.43
C LYS A 53 13.03 -8.07 -14.60
N SER A 54 12.21 -9.09 -14.33
CA SER A 54 11.45 -9.87 -15.32
C SER A 54 10.19 -9.17 -15.85
N GLY A 55 9.84 -7.98 -15.35
CA GLY A 55 8.59 -7.29 -15.68
C GLY A 55 7.35 -7.78 -14.92
N GLU A 56 7.44 -8.91 -14.20
CA GLU A 56 6.36 -9.38 -13.32
C GLU A 56 6.11 -8.42 -12.16
N GLU A 57 4.87 -8.37 -11.65
CA GLU A 57 4.56 -7.64 -10.43
C GLU A 57 5.35 -8.16 -9.23
N LYS A 58 5.83 -7.21 -8.42
CA LYS A 58 6.55 -7.47 -7.17
C LYS A 58 5.68 -7.10 -5.96
N ILE A 59 5.10 -8.13 -5.34
CA ILE A 59 4.42 -8.03 -4.05
C ILE A 59 5.42 -8.09 -2.88
N TYR A 60 5.11 -7.44 -1.77
CA TYR A 60 5.99 -7.32 -0.59
C TYR A 60 5.30 -7.78 0.71
N LYS A 61 6.07 -8.00 1.77
CA LYS A 61 5.59 -7.95 3.17
C LYS A 61 5.03 -6.56 3.46
N TYR A 62 3.93 -6.45 4.21
CA TYR A 62 3.38 -5.14 4.59
C TYR A 62 4.38 -4.38 5.50
N PHE A 63 5.00 -5.06 6.46
CA PHE A 63 6.07 -4.53 7.33
C PHE A 63 7.18 -3.80 6.54
N THR A 64 7.62 -4.36 5.42
CA THR A 64 8.64 -3.75 4.54
C THR A 64 8.14 -2.47 3.85
N VAL A 65 6.85 -2.38 3.52
CA VAL A 65 6.26 -1.20 2.86
C VAL A 65 5.93 -0.09 3.86
N ALA A 66 5.58 -0.43 5.11
CA ALA A 66 5.33 0.54 6.19
C ALA A 66 6.59 1.32 6.61
N GLN A 67 7.76 0.68 6.58
CA GLN A 67 9.04 1.30 6.95
C GLN A 67 9.69 2.14 5.85
N ARG A 68 9.53 1.75 4.59
CA ARG A 68 10.25 2.39 3.48
C ARG A 68 9.56 3.69 3.03
N SER A 69 10.37 4.67 2.68
CA SER A 69 9.95 5.85 1.91
C SER A 69 10.58 5.85 0.52
N ILE A 70 9.91 6.47 -0.44
CA ILE A 70 10.49 6.82 -1.76
C ILE A 70 10.38 8.33 -1.97
N PRO A 71 11.21 8.95 -2.85
CA PRO A 71 11.18 10.40 -3.04
C PRO A 71 9.96 10.86 -3.84
N HIS A 72 9.42 10.04 -4.75
CA HIS A 72 8.32 10.41 -5.64
C HIS A 72 7.61 9.18 -6.22
N CYS A 73 6.34 9.33 -6.57
CA CYS A 73 5.55 8.40 -7.39
C CYS A 73 4.40 9.15 -8.05
N GLN A 74 4.21 9.00 -9.36
CA GLN A 74 3.22 9.74 -10.14
C GLN A 74 1.76 9.34 -9.83
N SER A 75 1.55 8.13 -9.31
CA SER A 75 0.23 7.66 -8.84
C SER A 75 0.17 7.57 -7.31
N TYR A 76 0.86 8.47 -6.60
CA TYR A 76 0.64 8.61 -5.16
C TYR A 76 -0.61 9.44 -4.92
N VAL A 77 -1.58 8.87 -4.20
CA VAL A 77 -2.72 9.59 -3.65
C VAL A 77 -2.77 9.24 -2.17
N ASP A 78 -2.67 10.26 -1.33
CA ASP A 78 -2.65 10.10 0.12
C ASP A 78 -3.98 9.55 0.62
N MET A 79 -3.93 8.59 1.55
CA MET A 79 -5.13 8.01 2.17
C MET A 79 -5.76 8.92 3.22
N GLY A 80 -5.01 9.90 3.74
CA GLY A 80 -5.48 10.85 4.75
C GLY A 80 -5.34 10.38 6.20
N GLU A 81 -4.86 9.15 6.45
CA GLU A 81 -4.72 8.60 7.82
C GLU A 81 -3.47 9.11 8.57
N GLY A 82 -2.59 9.85 7.88
CA GLY A 82 -1.55 10.66 8.49
C GLY A 82 -0.36 9.89 9.10
N PRO A 83 0.45 10.56 9.94
CA PRO A 83 1.69 9.99 10.47
C PRO A 83 1.46 8.91 11.55
N GLU A 84 0.35 8.98 12.27
CA GLU A 84 0.04 8.05 13.38
C GLU A 84 -0.28 6.65 12.84
N PHE A 85 -1.09 6.56 11.79
CA PHE A 85 -1.31 5.31 11.05
C PHE A 85 0.01 4.65 10.62
N LEU A 86 0.95 5.43 10.07
CA LEU A 86 2.27 4.93 9.67
C LEU A 86 3.14 4.48 10.85
N ARG A 87 3.02 5.11 12.02
CA ARG A 87 3.68 4.64 13.25
C ARG A 87 3.06 3.31 13.70
N ASP A 88 1.74 3.26 13.77
CA ASP A 88 1.02 2.13 14.34
C ASP A 88 1.16 0.89 13.44
N LEU A 89 1.20 1.04 12.11
CA LEU A 89 1.60 -0.02 11.18
C LEU A 89 3.03 -0.54 11.45
N ARG A 90 4.01 0.33 11.71
CA ARG A 90 5.41 -0.09 11.94
C ARG A 90 5.57 -0.87 13.26
N THR A 91 4.74 -0.56 14.25
CA THR A 91 4.75 -1.21 15.57
C THR A 91 3.93 -2.51 15.58
N SER A 92 2.79 -2.56 14.88
CA SER A 92 1.86 -3.69 14.92
C SER A 92 2.12 -4.79 13.88
N LEU A 93 2.72 -4.46 12.72
CA LEU A 93 2.90 -5.45 11.65
C LEU A 93 4.00 -6.47 11.98
N PRO A 94 3.76 -7.78 11.80
CA PRO A 94 4.76 -8.80 12.05
C PRO A 94 5.95 -8.69 11.08
N GLY A 95 7.16 -8.80 11.61
CA GLY A 95 8.39 -8.83 10.78
C GLY A 95 8.57 -10.15 10.01
N VAL A 96 8.03 -11.24 10.54
CA VAL A 96 7.99 -12.57 9.92
C VAL A 96 6.72 -12.77 9.09
N ASP A 97 6.66 -13.86 8.35
CA ASP A 97 5.47 -14.20 7.56
C ASP A 97 4.52 -15.06 8.39
N GLU A 98 3.33 -14.53 8.68
CA GLU A 98 2.24 -15.28 9.28
C GLU A 98 1.47 -16.08 8.22
N ILE A 99 1.08 -17.30 8.59
CA ILE A 99 0.34 -18.22 7.72
C ILE A 99 -1.12 -18.24 8.19
N TYR A 100 -2.02 -17.79 7.32
CA TYR A 100 -3.46 -17.80 7.56
C TYR A 100 -4.12 -18.96 6.81
N GLN A 101 -5.29 -19.37 7.30
CA GLN A 101 -6.16 -20.35 6.65
C GLN A 101 -7.40 -19.63 6.11
N VAL A 102 -7.93 -20.09 4.98
CA VAL A 102 -9.26 -19.67 4.54
C VAL A 102 -10.28 -20.24 5.53
N PRO A 103 -11.19 -19.43 6.11
CA PRO A 103 -12.25 -19.95 6.96
C PRO A 103 -13.04 -21.00 6.18
N GLN A 104 -13.11 -22.23 6.71
CA GLN A 104 -14.04 -23.21 6.19
C GLN A 104 -15.44 -22.72 6.55
N GLY A 105 -16.26 -22.45 5.54
CA GLY A 105 -17.64 -22.05 5.76
C GLY A 105 -18.41 -23.25 6.29
N ASP A 106 -18.69 -23.25 7.60
CA ASP A 106 -19.55 -24.24 8.23
C ASP A 106 -20.98 -24.08 7.69
N ASN A 107 -21.31 -24.86 6.66
CA ASN A 107 -22.67 -25.05 6.17
C ASN A 107 -23.47 -25.78 7.26
N THR A 108 -24.14 -25.01 8.11
CA THR A 108 -25.10 -25.50 9.13
C THR A 108 -26.53 -25.37 8.60
#